data_AF-A0A8H6RS23-F1
#
_entry.id   AF-A0A8H6RS23-F1
#
_cell.length_a   1.000
_cell.length_b   1.000
_cell.length_c   1.000
_cell.angle_alpha   90.00
_cell.angle_beta   90.00
_cell.angle_gamma   90.00
#
_symmetry.space_group_name_H-M   'P 1'
#
loop_
_entity.id
_entity.type
_entity.pdbx_description
1 polymer ?
#
loop_
_entity_poly.entity_id
_entity_poly.type
_entity_poly.pdbx_seq_one_letter_code
_entity_poly.pdbx_strand_id
1 'polypeptide(L)'
;MWFFQRRSAFLNQKVLPRWNRDRLHDYVLLPASNGFVTRRECFFVSHFWRSSDDPDPDGEFLRRFQKALRSERWSYIWVDWTCVPQAPRSYLEARYFVRSLETVGGLIRNCTFIWFYPPFEPRLWILYEIAEYFLTCEGPEPPQDDIREFYQHIGEMKVRSVDYVLSKYGYRCKNDLDRRFLTTRLELLILMDKLNFDTSWKRLVFDDLTWHTTTSRLAIALDGLLEIDKFEGTFDYAGQVWNFTPFPRWNSLFGTTVTTLPHE
;
A
#
# COMPACT_ATOMS: atom_id res chain seq x y z
N MET A 1 -13.20 2.39 5.73
CA MET A 1 -12.73 2.68 7.10
C MET A 1 -11.38 2.02 7.27
N TRP A 2 -10.53 2.62 8.08
CA TRP A 2 -9.26 2.06 8.53
C TRP A 2 -9.22 2.05 10.05
N PHE A 3 -8.80 0.95 10.64
CA PHE A 3 -8.33 0.94 12.02
C PHE A 3 -6.98 1.64 12.08
N PHE A 4 -6.85 2.59 12.99
CA PHE A 4 -5.57 3.18 13.38
C PHE A 4 -5.36 2.98 14.87
N GLN A 5 -4.12 2.78 15.30
CA GLN A 5 -3.80 2.81 16.72
C GLN A 5 -3.68 4.26 17.21
N ARG A 6 -4.12 4.51 18.44
CA ARG A 6 -3.88 5.78 19.12
C ARG A 6 -2.41 5.90 19.51
N ARG A 7 -1.86 7.12 19.49
CA ARG A 7 -0.49 7.40 19.92
C ARG A 7 -0.12 6.79 21.27
N SER A 8 -0.99 6.95 22.27
CA SER A 8 -0.76 6.38 23.61
C SER A 8 -0.70 4.86 23.62
N ALA A 9 -1.56 4.19 22.83
CA ALA A 9 -1.53 2.74 22.70
C ALA A 9 -0.21 2.28 22.07
N PHE A 10 0.19 2.87 20.95
CA PHE A 10 1.43 2.51 20.25
C PHE A 10 2.70 2.75 21.10
N LEU A 11 2.81 3.90 21.78
CA LEU A 11 4.00 4.23 22.57
C LEU A 11 4.16 3.39 23.85
N ASN A 12 3.10 2.73 24.32
CA ASN A 12 3.13 1.90 25.53
C ASN A 12 3.29 0.40 25.23
N GLN A 13 3.26 -0.01 23.96
CA GLN A 13 3.46 -1.40 23.55
C GLN A 13 4.94 -1.83 23.74
N LYS A 14 5.15 -3.10 24.10
CA LYS A 14 6.50 -3.71 24.21
C LYS A 14 6.94 -4.41 22.92
N VAL A 15 5.98 -4.91 22.16
CA VAL A 15 6.11 -5.59 20.86
C VAL A 15 4.95 -5.14 19.97
N LEU A 16 5.05 -5.28 18.64
CA LEU A 16 3.93 -4.99 17.75
C LEU A 16 2.86 -6.07 17.91
N PRO A 17 1.70 -5.77 18.55
CA PRO A 17 0.70 -6.78 18.76
C PRO A 17 0.05 -7.13 17.44
N ARG A 18 -0.08 -8.42 17.17
CA ARG A 18 -0.98 -8.89 16.12
C ARG A 18 -2.37 -8.30 16.31
N TRP A 19 -2.99 -7.83 15.23
CA TRP A 19 -4.37 -7.33 15.26
C TRP A 19 -5.30 -8.35 15.95
N ASN A 20 -6.19 -7.87 16.82
CA ASN A 20 -7.10 -8.70 17.60
C ASN A 20 -8.48 -8.04 17.74
N ARG A 21 -9.54 -8.75 17.33
CA ARG A 21 -10.95 -8.32 17.39
C ARG A 21 -11.47 -8.08 18.81
N ASP A 22 -10.80 -8.61 19.82
CA ASP A 22 -11.19 -8.44 21.23
C ASP A 22 -10.55 -7.18 21.85
N ARG A 23 -9.69 -6.48 21.09
CA ARG A 23 -8.96 -5.29 21.53
C ARG A 23 -9.32 -4.03 20.74
N LEU A 24 -10.56 -3.94 20.24
CA LEU A 24 -10.99 -2.80 19.39
C LEU A 24 -10.88 -1.43 20.10
N HIS A 25 -10.85 -1.40 21.43
CA HIS A 25 -10.65 -0.18 22.22
C HIS A 25 -9.27 0.46 22.03
N ASP A 26 -8.27 -0.29 21.55
CA ASP A 26 -6.93 0.23 21.23
C ASP A 26 -6.92 1.05 19.92
N TYR A 27 -8.01 0.97 19.14
CA TYR A 27 -8.09 1.54 17.81
C TYR A 27 -9.10 2.69 17.72
N VAL A 28 -8.90 3.53 16.71
CA VAL A 28 -9.92 4.44 16.17
C VAL A 28 -10.24 4.00 14.75
N LEU A 29 -11.49 4.20 14.35
CA LEU A 29 -11.94 3.98 12.98
C LEU A 29 -11.96 5.33 12.25
N LEU A 30 -11.09 5.48 11.26
CA LEU A 30 -11.08 6.65 10.37
C LEU A 30 -11.69 6.29 9.02
N PRO A 31 -12.46 7.19 8.36
CA PRO A 31 -12.93 6.96 7.01
C PRO A 31 -11.78 6.73 6.03
N ALA A 32 -11.96 5.75 5.15
CA ALA A 32 -11.01 5.44 4.08
C ALA A 32 -11.46 6.19 2.83
N SER A 33 -11.11 7.48 2.79
CA SER A 33 -11.46 8.41 1.72
C SER A 33 -10.47 9.58 1.72
N ASN A 34 -10.37 10.28 0.59
CA ASN A 34 -9.50 11.44 0.47
C ASN A 34 -9.78 12.51 1.54
N GLY A 35 -8.71 13.09 2.08
CA GLY A 35 -8.75 14.20 3.05
C GLY A 35 -9.08 13.82 4.49
N PHE A 36 -9.42 12.57 4.80
CA PHE A 36 -9.78 12.16 6.17
C PHE A 36 -8.58 11.83 7.06
N VAL A 37 -7.44 11.49 6.46
CA VAL A 37 -6.17 11.36 7.16
C VAL A 37 -5.22 12.40 6.60
N THR A 38 -4.36 12.95 7.46
CA THR A 38 -3.40 13.97 7.05
C THR A 38 -2.01 13.59 7.51
N ARG A 39 -0.99 14.06 6.78
CA ARG A 39 0.41 13.81 7.12
C ARG A 39 0.78 14.33 8.51
N ARG A 40 0.13 15.40 8.95
CA ARG A 40 0.37 16.00 10.27
C ARG A 40 -0.14 15.13 11.43
N GLU A 41 -1.21 14.37 11.23
CA GLU A 41 -1.89 13.66 12.32
C GLU A 41 -1.67 12.15 12.29
N CYS A 42 -1.44 11.60 11.10
CA CYS A 42 -1.40 10.16 10.85
C CYS A 42 -0.04 9.73 10.31
N PHE A 43 0.52 8.69 10.91
CA PHE A 43 1.68 7.97 10.40
C PHE A 43 1.25 6.66 9.72
N PHE A 44 1.87 6.35 8.57
CA PHE A 44 1.89 5.03 7.97
C PHE A 44 3.28 4.43 8.18
N VAL A 45 3.34 3.27 8.82
CA VAL A 45 4.59 2.54 9.03
C VAL A 45 4.71 1.46 7.98
N SER A 46 5.71 1.59 7.11
CA SER A 46 6.18 0.44 6.35
C SER A 46 7.22 -0.29 7.18
N HIS A 47 7.06 -1.61 7.32
CA HIS A 47 7.90 -2.42 8.18
C HIS A 47 8.30 -3.73 7.49
N PHE A 48 9.45 -4.27 7.89
CA PHE A 48 9.98 -5.50 7.36
C PHE A 48 9.59 -6.70 8.23
N TRP A 49 9.11 -7.78 7.61
CA TRP A 49 8.79 -9.01 8.33
C TRP A 49 10.05 -9.83 8.61
N ARG A 50 10.47 -9.89 9.88
CA ARG A 50 11.65 -10.66 10.31
C ARG A 50 11.40 -12.17 10.42
N SER A 51 10.14 -12.57 10.61
CA SER A 51 9.72 -13.99 10.61
C SER A 51 8.40 -14.15 9.86
N SER A 52 7.96 -15.40 9.64
CA SER A 52 6.67 -15.67 8.97
C SER A 52 5.44 -15.38 9.83
N ASP A 53 5.60 -15.37 11.15
CA ASP A 53 4.48 -15.36 12.11
C ASP A 53 4.43 -14.08 12.95
N ASP A 54 5.54 -13.37 13.06
CA ASP A 54 5.65 -12.07 13.73
C ASP A 54 6.67 -11.21 12.98
N PRO A 55 6.31 -10.00 12.54
CA PRO A 55 7.25 -9.16 11.83
C PRO A 55 8.35 -8.57 12.73
N ASP A 56 8.13 -8.41 14.03
CA ASP A 56 9.09 -7.84 14.98
C ASP A 56 9.01 -8.52 16.36
N PRO A 57 9.37 -9.82 16.44
CA PRO A 57 9.16 -10.64 17.64
C PRO A 57 9.88 -10.09 18.88
N ASP A 58 11.02 -9.43 18.69
CA ASP A 58 11.84 -8.85 19.77
C ASP A 58 11.48 -7.39 20.07
N GLY A 59 10.55 -6.79 19.32
CA GLY A 59 10.17 -5.37 19.42
C GLY A 59 11.29 -4.40 19.05
N GLU A 60 12.30 -4.82 18.28
CA GLU A 60 13.46 -4.00 17.96
C GLU A 60 13.06 -2.80 17.09
N PHE A 61 12.32 -3.06 16.00
CA PHE A 61 11.84 -2.01 15.11
C PHE A 61 10.80 -1.13 15.80
N LEU A 62 9.91 -1.71 16.62
CA LEU A 62 8.97 -0.95 17.44
C LEU A 62 9.71 0.09 18.30
N ARG A 63 10.78 -0.31 19.01
CA ARG A 63 11.55 0.62 19.83
C ARG A 63 12.20 1.73 19.01
N ARG A 64 12.65 1.44 17.78
CA ARG A 64 13.17 2.46 16.85
C ARG A 64 12.08 3.46 16.45
N PHE A 65 10.91 2.98 16.03
CA PHE A 65 9.76 3.84 15.71
C PHE A 65 9.32 4.66 16.93
N GLN A 66 9.15 4.04 18.10
CA GLN A 66 8.79 4.75 19.33
C GLN A 66 9.81 5.83 19.69
N LYS A 67 11.12 5.57 19.53
CA LYS A 67 12.17 6.56 19.77
C LYS A 67 12.06 7.74 18.79
N ALA A 68 11.92 7.47 17.50
CA ALA A 68 11.80 8.48 16.46
C ALA A 68 10.52 9.33 16.60
N LEU A 69 9.41 8.71 17.00
CA LEU A 69 8.09 9.34 17.04
C LEU A 69 7.71 9.94 18.40
N ARG A 70 8.55 9.78 19.45
CA ARG A 70 8.21 10.23 20.80
C ARG A 70 8.11 11.75 20.91
N SER A 71 9.03 12.48 20.27
CA SER A 71 9.06 13.95 20.23
C SER A 71 8.07 14.55 19.23
N GLU A 72 7.67 13.76 18.23
CA GLU A 72 6.82 14.25 17.16
C GLU A 72 5.37 14.46 17.60
N ARG A 73 4.71 15.44 16.98
CA ARG A 73 3.28 15.71 17.18
C ARG A 73 2.46 14.92 16.16
N TRP A 74 1.71 13.93 16.65
CA TRP A 74 0.80 13.10 15.87
C TRP A 74 -0.28 12.48 16.76
N SER A 75 -1.32 11.91 16.13
CA SER A 75 -2.49 11.37 16.84
C SER A 75 -2.64 9.86 16.62
N TYR A 76 -2.42 9.42 15.37
CA TYR A 76 -2.76 8.08 14.92
C TYR A 76 -1.62 7.45 14.12
N ILE A 77 -1.50 6.13 14.23
CA ILE A 77 -0.51 5.37 13.49
C ILE A 77 -1.13 4.10 12.91
N TRP A 78 -0.76 3.80 11.68
CA TRP A 78 -1.19 2.63 10.95
C TRP A 78 0.01 1.74 10.68
N VAL A 79 -0.09 0.49 11.12
CA VAL A 79 0.84 -0.59 10.80
C VAL A 79 -0.03 -1.77 10.36
N ASP A 80 0.13 -2.28 9.15
CA ASP A 80 -0.64 -3.40 8.59
C ASP A 80 -0.80 -4.57 9.58
N TRP A 81 0.28 -5.01 10.23
CA TRP A 81 0.28 -6.11 11.21
C TRP A 81 -0.67 -5.87 12.39
N THR A 82 -0.72 -4.63 12.87
CA THR A 82 -1.48 -4.25 14.05
C THR A 82 -2.88 -3.73 13.70
N CYS A 83 -3.07 -3.18 12.50
CA CYS A 83 -4.28 -2.45 12.08
C CYS A 83 -5.13 -3.22 11.07
N VAL A 84 -4.66 -4.37 10.58
CA VAL A 84 -5.36 -5.23 9.64
C VAL A 84 -5.46 -6.66 10.20
N PRO A 85 -6.62 -7.33 10.12
CA PRO A 85 -6.78 -8.70 10.60
C PRO A 85 -5.77 -9.68 9.98
N GLN A 86 -5.10 -10.45 10.81
CA GLN A 86 -4.08 -11.44 10.40
C GLN A 86 -4.65 -12.87 10.46
N ALA A 87 -4.12 -13.81 9.68
CA ALA A 87 -4.65 -15.17 9.55
C ALA A 87 -4.52 -16.03 10.84
N PRO A 88 -5.55 -16.78 11.27
CA PRO A 88 -6.82 -17.03 10.60
C PRO A 88 -7.79 -15.84 10.70
N ARG A 89 -8.56 -15.62 9.63
CA ARG A 89 -9.55 -14.54 9.50
C ARG A 89 -10.94 -15.12 9.36
N SER A 90 -11.92 -14.51 10.01
CA SER A 90 -13.34 -14.70 9.68
C SER A 90 -13.66 -14.14 8.29
N TYR A 91 -14.84 -14.47 7.76
CA TYR A 91 -15.31 -13.93 6.49
C TYR A 91 -15.28 -12.40 6.43
N LEU A 92 -15.77 -11.72 7.48
CA LEU A 92 -15.79 -10.26 7.54
C LEU A 92 -14.38 -9.65 7.63
N GLU A 93 -13.49 -10.29 8.40
CA GLU A 93 -12.09 -9.88 8.50
C GLU A 93 -11.33 -10.08 7.19
N ALA A 94 -11.60 -11.16 6.45
CA ALA A 94 -11.01 -11.39 5.15
C ALA A 94 -11.43 -10.30 4.15
N ARG A 95 -12.71 -9.91 4.15
CA ARG A 95 -13.20 -8.78 3.34
C ARG A 95 -12.56 -7.45 3.73
N TYR A 96 -12.46 -7.17 5.04
CA TYR A 96 -11.81 -5.96 5.51
C TYR A 96 -10.31 -5.95 5.20
N PHE A 97 -9.62 -7.08 5.31
CA PHE A 97 -8.21 -7.22 4.94
C PHE A 97 -7.98 -6.87 3.48
N VAL A 98 -8.75 -7.48 2.57
CA VAL A 98 -8.62 -7.22 1.13
C VAL A 98 -8.86 -5.74 0.83
N ARG A 99 -9.94 -5.16 1.37
CA ARG A 99 -10.23 -3.73 1.21
C ARG A 99 -9.12 -2.84 1.79
N SER A 100 -8.50 -3.23 2.90
CA SER A 100 -7.39 -2.48 3.48
C SER A 100 -6.20 -2.47 2.52
N LEU A 101 -5.84 -3.62 1.96
CA LEU A 101 -4.77 -3.73 0.97
C LEU A 101 -5.04 -2.91 -0.31
N GLU A 102 -6.29 -2.89 -0.81
CA GLU A 102 -6.68 -2.04 -1.97
C GLU A 102 -6.35 -0.57 -1.75
N THR A 103 -6.40 -0.14 -0.48
CA THR A 103 -6.36 1.26 -0.08
C THR A 103 -5.04 1.71 0.55
N VAL A 104 -4.01 0.83 0.60
CA VAL A 104 -2.68 1.15 1.13
C VAL A 104 -2.04 2.34 0.42
N GLY A 105 -2.18 2.45 -0.91
CA GLY A 105 -1.69 3.63 -1.65
C GLY A 105 -2.28 4.94 -1.11
N GLY A 106 -3.57 4.94 -0.74
CA GLY A 106 -4.22 6.09 -0.11
C GLY A 106 -3.61 6.45 1.26
N LEU A 107 -3.17 5.45 2.03
CA LEU A 107 -2.47 5.69 3.30
C LEU A 107 -1.08 6.33 3.05
N ILE A 108 -0.30 5.80 2.11
CA ILE A 108 1.04 6.31 1.77
C ILE A 108 0.97 7.76 1.28
N ARG A 109 -0.02 8.06 0.43
CA ARG A 109 -0.21 9.40 -0.13
C ARG A 109 -0.64 10.44 0.90
N ASN A 110 -1.38 10.03 1.94
CA ASN A 110 -2.06 10.97 2.85
C ASN A 110 -1.54 10.95 4.30
N CYS A 111 -0.79 9.93 4.71
CA CYS A 111 -0.11 9.87 6.01
C CYS A 111 1.37 10.25 5.87
N THR A 112 2.03 10.58 6.98
CA THR A 112 3.50 10.64 7.00
C THR A 112 4.03 9.21 6.90
N PHE A 113 4.85 8.96 5.88
CA PHE A 113 5.43 7.66 5.60
C PHE A 113 6.73 7.50 6.40
N ILE A 114 6.82 6.45 7.23
CA ILE A 114 8.02 6.16 8.02
C ILE A 114 8.40 4.68 7.87
N TRP A 115 9.70 4.42 7.83
CA TRP A 115 10.25 3.08 7.69
C TRP A 115 11.53 2.93 8.51
N PHE A 116 11.89 1.67 8.78
CA PHE A 116 13.23 1.25 9.17
C PHE A 116 13.43 -0.14 8.58
N TYR A 117 14.31 -0.27 7.60
CA TYR A 117 14.56 -1.56 6.96
C TYR A 117 15.90 -2.16 7.38
N PRO A 118 15.99 -3.51 7.41
CA PRO A 118 17.29 -4.19 7.43
C PRO A 118 18.04 -3.96 6.11
N PRO A 119 19.27 -4.50 5.96
CA PRO A 119 19.90 -4.64 4.64
C PRO A 119 18.94 -5.24 3.62
N PHE A 120 19.14 -4.89 2.36
CA PHE A 120 18.18 -5.15 1.30
C PHE A 120 17.77 -6.62 1.17
N GLU A 121 16.46 -6.80 1.06
CA GLU A 121 15.82 -8.05 0.62
C GLU A 121 14.67 -7.71 -0.35
N PRO A 122 14.50 -8.46 -1.44
CA PRO A 122 13.54 -8.12 -2.50
C PRO A 122 12.09 -8.44 -2.10
N ARG A 123 11.46 -7.53 -1.36
CA ARG A 123 10.03 -7.58 -0.99
C ARG A 123 9.20 -6.67 -1.89
N LEU A 124 8.27 -7.27 -2.64
CA LEU A 124 7.50 -6.52 -3.64
C LEU A 124 6.56 -5.48 -3.02
N TRP A 125 5.98 -5.76 -1.85
CA TRP A 125 5.21 -4.76 -1.09
C TRP A 125 6.05 -3.52 -0.76
N ILE A 126 7.26 -3.70 -0.21
CA ILE A 126 8.16 -2.59 0.13
C ILE A 126 8.55 -1.79 -1.12
N LEU A 127 8.88 -2.48 -2.23
CA LEU A 127 9.18 -1.82 -3.50
C LEU A 127 8.01 -0.96 -3.98
N TYR A 128 6.78 -1.48 -3.92
CA TYR A 128 5.58 -0.71 -4.26
C TYR A 128 5.38 0.48 -3.32
N GLU A 129 5.53 0.29 -2.01
CA GLU A 129 5.32 1.37 -1.03
C GLU A 129 6.30 2.52 -1.22
N ILE A 130 7.58 2.20 -1.47
CA ILE A 130 8.62 3.18 -1.81
C ILE A 130 8.29 3.86 -3.15
N ALA A 131 7.90 3.10 -4.18
CA ALA A 131 7.55 3.68 -5.48
C ALA A 131 6.35 4.64 -5.39
N GLU A 132 5.29 4.22 -4.68
CA GLU A 132 4.12 5.04 -4.41
C GLU A 132 4.54 6.33 -3.68
N TYR A 133 5.34 6.23 -2.62
CA TYR A 133 5.81 7.39 -1.87
C TYR A 133 6.60 8.37 -2.75
N PHE A 134 7.64 7.91 -3.44
CA PHE A 134 8.52 8.79 -4.22
C PHE A 134 7.87 9.36 -5.49
N LEU A 135 6.91 8.65 -6.09
CA LEU A 135 6.31 9.07 -7.36
C LEU A 135 5.00 9.86 -7.20
N THR A 136 4.35 9.81 -6.03
CA THR A 136 3.04 10.45 -5.80
C THR A 136 3.01 11.45 -4.65
N CYS A 137 4.15 11.67 -3.98
CA CYS A 137 4.25 12.63 -2.89
C CYS A 137 5.15 13.81 -3.28
N GLU A 138 4.81 15.00 -2.79
CA GLU A 138 5.63 16.18 -3.00
C GLU A 138 6.84 16.18 -2.06
N GLY A 139 8.00 16.54 -2.59
CA GLY A 139 9.24 16.73 -1.84
C GLY A 139 9.67 15.53 -0.99
N PRO A 140 9.71 14.28 -1.51
CA PRO A 140 10.27 13.18 -0.75
C PRO A 140 11.74 13.47 -0.43
N GLU A 141 12.15 13.17 0.80
CA GLU A 141 13.56 13.26 1.17
C GLU A 141 14.41 12.35 0.28
N PRO A 142 15.68 12.71 0.00
CA PRO A 142 16.60 11.84 -0.72
C PRO A 142 16.66 10.44 -0.10
N PRO A 143 16.80 9.38 -0.92
CA PRO A 143 16.79 8.02 -0.42
C PRO A 143 17.94 7.79 0.56
N GLN A 144 17.58 7.37 1.77
CA GLN A 144 18.52 6.92 2.79
C GLN A 144 19.14 5.58 2.40
N ASP A 145 20.20 5.16 3.09
CA ASP A 145 20.93 3.94 2.75
C ASP A 145 20.04 2.68 2.77
N ASP A 146 19.04 2.65 3.66
CA ASP A 146 18.14 1.49 3.85
C ASP A 146 17.08 1.31 2.73
N ILE A 147 16.89 2.32 1.87
CA ILE A 147 15.97 2.28 0.73
C ILE A 147 16.64 2.52 -0.62
N ARG A 148 17.96 2.76 -0.63
CA ARG A 148 18.71 3.15 -1.82
C ARG A 148 18.54 2.15 -2.97
N GLU A 149 18.63 0.86 -2.68
CA GLU A 149 18.53 -0.19 -3.69
C GLU A 149 17.13 -0.27 -4.29
N PHE A 150 16.07 -0.17 -3.48
CA PHE A 150 14.70 -0.06 -3.99
C PHE A 150 14.52 1.16 -4.90
N TYR A 151 15.06 2.31 -4.50
CA TYR A 151 15.01 3.54 -5.30
C TYR A 151 15.74 3.40 -6.65
N GLN A 152 16.91 2.74 -6.65
CA GLN A 152 17.64 2.43 -7.88
C GLN A 152 16.85 1.50 -8.79
N HIS A 153 16.20 0.47 -8.23
CA HIS A 153 15.35 -0.45 -8.99
C HIS A 153 14.14 0.28 -9.61
N ILE A 154 13.52 1.23 -8.90
CA ILE A 154 12.47 2.10 -9.46
C ILE A 154 13.03 2.90 -10.66
N GLY A 155 14.24 3.46 -10.55
CA GLY A 155 14.91 4.12 -11.68
C GLY A 155 15.13 3.18 -12.87
N GLU A 156 15.53 1.94 -12.62
CA GLU A 156 15.73 0.93 -13.67
C GLU A 156 14.41 0.54 -14.35
N MET A 157 13.29 0.49 -13.63
CA MET A 157 11.95 0.24 -14.22
C MET A 157 11.58 1.32 -15.24
N LYS A 158 12.00 2.57 -15.02
CA LYS A 158 11.79 3.68 -15.96
C LYS A 158 12.59 3.49 -17.26
N VAL A 159 13.74 2.82 -17.21
CA VAL A 159 14.57 2.58 -18.42
C VAL A 159 14.17 1.28 -19.12
N ARG A 160 13.82 0.26 -18.35
CA ARG A 160 13.53 -1.10 -18.83
C ARG A 160 12.02 -1.33 -18.75
N SER A 161 11.59 -2.24 -17.88
CA SER A 161 10.20 -2.50 -17.55
C SER A 161 10.10 -2.95 -16.10
N VAL A 162 8.90 -2.89 -15.53
CA VAL A 162 8.61 -3.42 -14.20
C VAL A 162 8.94 -4.91 -14.14
N ASP A 163 8.38 -5.71 -15.06
CA ASP A 163 8.60 -7.16 -15.11
C ASP A 163 10.09 -7.56 -15.17
N TYR A 164 10.90 -6.83 -15.95
CA TYR A 164 12.34 -7.07 -16.04
C TYR A 164 13.02 -6.90 -14.68
N VAL A 165 12.73 -5.82 -13.96
CA VAL A 165 13.31 -5.53 -12.64
C VAL A 165 12.81 -6.53 -11.60
N LEU A 166 11.50 -6.85 -11.60
CA LEU A 166 10.94 -7.82 -10.68
C LEU A 166 11.60 -9.20 -10.83
N SER A 167 11.82 -9.64 -12.07
CA SER A 167 12.46 -10.91 -12.39
C SER A 167 13.96 -10.90 -12.08
N LYS A 168 14.68 -9.85 -12.48
CA LYS A 168 16.14 -9.71 -12.29
C LYS A 168 16.53 -9.74 -10.81
N TYR A 169 15.81 -9.02 -9.95
CA TYR A 169 16.15 -8.90 -8.54
C TYR A 169 15.34 -9.85 -7.64
N GLY A 170 14.50 -10.72 -8.22
CA GLY A 170 13.81 -11.77 -7.48
C GLY A 170 12.73 -11.27 -6.53
N TYR A 171 12.04 -10.18 -6.87
CA TYR A 171 10.92 -9.65 -6.08
C TYR A 171 9.74 -10.63 -6.07
N ARG A 172 9.25 -10.97 -4.88
CA ARG A 172 8.15 -11.94 -4.70
C ARG A 172 7.12 -11.45 -3.68
N CYS A 173 5.90 -11.99 -3.81
CA CYS A 173 4.87 -11.99 -2.78
C CYS A 173 4.56 -13.43 -2.37
N LYS A 174 4.01 -13.61 -1.17
CA LYS A 174 3.51 -14.93 -0.73
C LYS A 174 2.27 -15.37 -1.53
N ASN A 175 1.49 -14.40 -2.03
CA ASN A 175 0.27 -14.61 -2.78
C ASN A 175 0.41 -14.04 -4.21
N ASP A 176 0.05 -14.83 -5.22
CA ASP A 176 0.06 -14.40 -6.63
C ASP A 176 -0.91 -13.26 -6.92
N LEU A 177 -2.02 -13.18 -6.19
CA LEU A 177 -2.97 -12.07 -6.33
C LEU A 177 -2.34 -10.74 -5.89
N ASP A 178 -1.57 -10.75 -4.80
CA ASP A 178 -0.84 -9.57 -4.34
C ASP A 178 0.23 -9.21 -5.37
N ARG A 179 0.97 -10.21 -5.87
CA ARG A 179 1.98 -9.97 -6.92
C ARG A 179 1.37 -9.27 -8.12
N ARG A 180 0.26 -9.78 -8.65
CA ARG A 180 -0.43 -9.18 -9.79
C ARG A 180 -0.90 -7.76 -9.48
N PHE A 181 -1.57 -7.55 -8.35
CA PHE A 181 -2.03 -6.23 -7.92
C PHE A 181 -0.89 -5.20 -7.85
N LEU A 182 0.23 -5.57 -7.23
CA LEU A 182 1.38 -4.68 -7.05
C LEU A 182 2.10 -4.42 -8.37
N THR A 183 2.26 -5.43 -9.23
CA THR A 183 2.82 -5.26 -10.57
C THR A 183 1.98 -4.27 -11.37
N THR A 184 0.65 -4.43 -11.39
CA THR A 184 -0.27 -3.49 -12.05
C THR A 184 -0.07 -2.06 -11.56
N ARG A 185 -0.03 -1.86 -10.23
CA ARG A 185 0.16 -0.54 -9.62
C ARG A 185 1.52 0.07 -9.99
N LEU A 186 2.59 -0.71 -9.94
CA LEU A 186 3.94 -0.28 -10.31
C LEU A 186 4.01 0.12 -11.79
N GLU A 187 3.42 -0.67 -12.69
CA GLU A 187 3.41 -0.37 -14.13
C GLU A 187 2.72 0.96 -14.43
N LEU A 188 1.59 1.23 -13.77
CA LEU A 188 0.89 2.51 -13.90
C LEU A 188 1.69 3.70 -13.34
N LEU A 189 2.32 3.55 -12.17
CA LEU A 189 3.20 4.58 -11.60
C LEU A 189 4.35 4.91 -12.56
N ILE A 190 5.02 3.88 -13.08
CA ILE A 190 6.16 4.03 -13.99
C ILE A 190 5.73 4.60 -15.35
N LEU A 191 4.58 4.17 -15.88
CA LEU A 191 4.04 4.69 -17.14
C LEU A 191 3.74 6.18 -17.04
N MET A 192 3.00 6.62 -16.01
CA MET A 192 2.69 8.05 -15.84
C MET A 192 3.95 8.89 -15.59
N ASP A 193 4.95 8.34 -14.92
CA ASP A 193 6.24 9.02 -14.78
C ASP A 193 6.97 9.17 -16.13
N LYS A 194 6.98 8.13 -16.98
CA LYS A 194 7.52 8.20 -18.35
C LYS A 194 6.79 9.22 -19.22
N LEU A 195 5.49 9.42 -18.98
CA LEU A 195 4.67 10.42 -19.67
C LEU A 195 4.80 11.82 -19.06
N ASN A 196 5.70 12.03 -18.09
CA ASN A 196 5.93 13.29 -17.39
C ASN A 196 4.69 13.84 -16.68
N PHE A 197 3.81 12.96 -16.20
CA PHE A 197 2.70 13.42 -15.36
C PHE A 197 3.25 14.01 -14.08
N ASP A 198 2.76 15.19 -13.72
CA ASP A 198 3.11 15.80 -12.44
C ASP A 198 2.52 15.00 -11.27
N THR A 199 2.98 15.32 -10.06
CA THR A 199 2.53 14.65 -8.84
C THR A 199 1.02 14.80 -8.63
N SER A 200 0.43 15.93 -8.98
CA SER A 200 -1.01 16.19 -8.79
C SER A 200 -1.86 15.26 -9.67
N TRP A 201 -1.48 15.09 -10.93
CA TRP A 201 -2.16 14.19 -11.86
C TRP A 201 -2.01 12.74 -11.46
N LYS A 202 -0.79 12.32 -11.11
CA LYS A 202 -0.54 10.96 -10.59
C LYS A 202 -1.42 10.67 -9.38
N ARG A 203 -1.55 11.62 -8.44
CA ARG A 203 -2.43 11.50 -7.28
C ARG A 203 -3.90 11.40 -7.67
N LEU A 204 -4.38 12.25 -8.57
CA LEU A 204 -5.77 12.21 -9.03
C LEU A 204 -6.12 10.84 -9.62
N VAL A 205 -5.27 10.32 -10.51
CA VAL A 205 -5.45 8.98 -11.11
C VAL A 205 -5.42 7.90 -10.04
N PHE A 206 -4.45 7.95 -9.12
CA PHE A 206 -4.32 6.92 -8.09
C PHE A 206 -5.40 6.98 -7.02
N ASP A 207 -5.97 8.14 -6.76
CA ASP A 207 -7.14 8.31 -5.90
C ASP A 207 -8.35 7.64 -6.53
N ASP A 208 -8.61 7.88 -7.83
CA ASP A 208 -9.70 7.20 -8.54
C ASP A 208 -9.51 5.69 -8.57
N LEU A 209 -8.29 5.21 -8.86
CA LEU A 209 -7.96 3.78 -8.80
C LEU A 209 -8.18 3.18 -7.41
N THR A 210 -7.93 3.95 -6.35
CA THR A 210 -8.01 3.51 -4.96
C THR A 210 -9.44 3.50 -4.42
N TRP A 211 -10.25 4.49 -4.80
CA TRP A 211 -11.59 4.68 -4.25
C TRP A 211 -12.69 4.07 -5.11
N HIS A 212 -12.42 3.81 -6.39
CA HIS A 212 -13.33 3.17 -7.33
C HIS A 212 -12.83 1.77 -7.72
N THR A 213 -12.62 0.90 -6.72
CA THR A 213 -12.01 -0.43 -6.91
C THR A 213 -12.83 -1.35 -7.82
N THR A 214 -14.16 -1.19 -7.85
CA THR A 214 -15.07 -2.00 -8.66
C THR A 214 -15.33 -1.45 -10.05
N THR A 215 -14.99 -0.19 -10.31
CA THR A 215 -15.18 0.43 -11.62
C THR A 215 -14.20 -0.17 -12.61
N SER A 216 -14.67 -0.61 -13.78
CA SER A 216 -13.83 -1.20 -14.82
C SER A 216 -13.08 -0.13 -15.60
N ARG A 217 -13.81 0.87 -16.11
CA ARG A 217 -13.27 1.97 -16.91
C ARG A 217 -13.30 3.27 -16.12
N LEU A 218 -12.14 3.91 -15.99
CA LEU A 218 -12.01 5.26 -15.45
C LEU A 218 -11.81 6.22 -16.63
N ALA A 219 -12.45 7.39 -16.57
CA ALA A 219 -12.30 8.47 -17.54
C ALA A 219 -12.03 9.76 -16.76
N ILE A 220 -10.84 10.31 -16.91
CA ILE A 220 -10.33 11.42 -16.09
C ILE A 220 -9.95 12.56 -17.03
N ALA A 221 -10.53 13.74 -16.81
CA ALA A 221 -10.20 14.95 -17.56
C ALA A 221 -8.95 15.61 -16.95
N LEU A 222 -7.85 15.58 -17.69
CA LEU A 222 -6.59 16.27 -17.40
C LEU A 222 -6.41 17.42 -18.42
N ASP A 223 -5.22 17.60 -19.01
CA ASP A 223 -5.02 18.40 -20.24
C ASP A 223 -5.48 17.67 -21.53
N GLY A 224 -6.18 16.56 -21.35
CA GLY A 224 -6.75 15.68 -22.34
C GLY A 224 -7.66 14.67 -21.64
N LEU A 225 -8.24 13.75 -22.41
CA LEU A 225 -8.97 12.63 -21.81
C LEU A 225 -8.00 11.49 -21.54
N LEU A 226 -7.88 11.08 -20.28
CA LEU A 226 -7.24 9.84 -19.87
C LEU A 226 -8.32 8.79 -19.65
N GLU A 227 -8.18 7.63 -20.29
CA GLU A 227 -9.03 6.48 -20.05
C GLU A 227 -8.21 5.27 -19.58
N ILE A 228 -8.69 4.58 -18.55
CA ILE A 228 -8.05 3.38 -18.02
C ILE A 228 -9.08 2.27 -17.96
N ASP A 229 -8.86 1.18 -18.70
CA ASP A 229 -9.57 -0.08 -18.49
C ASP A 229 -8.77 -0.97 -17.56
N LYS A 230 -9.20 -1.05 -16.30
CA LYS A 230 -8.48 -1.73 -15.23
C LYS A 230 -8.39 -3.23 -15.43
N PHE A 231 -9.43 -3.85 -15.99
CA PHE A 231 -9.53 -5.31 -16.06
C PHE A 231 -9.07 -5.85 -17.42
N GLU A 232 -9.07 -5.02 -18.45
CA GLU A 232 -8.42 -5.31 -19.73
C GLU A 232 -6.95 -4.90 -19.75
N GLY A 233 -6.52 -4.00 -18.85
CA GLY A 233 -5.13 -3.58 -18.71
C GLY A 233 -4.71 -2.55 -19.76
N THR A 234 -5.58 -1.60 -20.09
CA THR A 234 -5.30 -0.56 -21.09
C THR A 234 -5.31 0.84 -20.49
N PHE A 235 -4.37 1.67 -20.92
CA PHE A 235 -4.23 3.08 -20.56
C PHE A 235 -4.20 3.87 -21.87
N ASP A 236 -5.18 4.74 -22.10
CA ASP A 236 -5.30 5.59 -23.30
C ASP A 236 -5.20 7.05 -22.90
N TYR A 237 -4.24 7.76 -23.47
CA TYR A 237 -4.06 9.19 -23.25
C TYR A 237 -3.40 9.85 -24.46
N ALA A 238 -3.93 11.00 -24.86
CA ALA A 238 -3.47 11.76 -26.03
C ALA A 238 -3.45 10.93 -27.34
N GLY A 239 -4.39 9.99 -27.49
CA GLY A 239 -4.53 9.14 -28.68
C GLY A 239 -3.50 8.02 -28.79
N GLN A 240 -2.74 7.77 -27.73
CA GLN A 240 -1.83 6.64 -27.62
C GLN A 240 -2.35 5.65 -26.57
N VAL A 241 -2.22 4.37 -26.88
CA VAL A 241 -2.68 3.27 -26.01
C VAL A 241 -1.48 2.47 -25.53
N TRP A 242 -1.40 2.28 -24.22
CA TRP A 242 -0.42 1.43 -23.57
C TRP A 242 -1.11 0.28 -22.85
N ASN A 243 -0.43 -0.86 -22.79
CA ASN A 243 -0.89 -2.03 -22.04
C ASN A 243 -0.14 -2.15 -20.72
N PHE A 244 -0.84 -2.63 -19.70
CA PHE A 244 -0.30 -2.98 -18.40
C PHE A 244 -0.95 -4.27 -17.89
N THR A 245 -0.38 -4.88 -16.87
CA THR A 245 -0.91 -6.08 -16.22
C THR A 245 -2.31 -5.77 -15.68
N PRO A 246 -3.39 -6.46 -16.10
CA PRO A 246 -4.73 -6.07 -15.65
C PRO A 246 -4.93 -6.34 -14.16
N PHE A 247 -5.70 -5.48 -13.49
CA PHE A 247 -6.02 -5.62 -12.06
C PHE A 247 -6.69 -6.97 -11.77
N PRO A 248 -6.37 -7.64 -10.64
CA PRO A 248 -7.11 -8.80 -10.21
C PRO A 248 -8.54 -8.41 -9.81
N ARG A 249 -9.52 -9.26 -10.12
CA ARG A 249 -10.91 -9.08 -9.68
C ARG A 249 -11.09 -9.66 -8.28
N TRP A 250 -10.74 -8.93 -7.23
CA TRP A 250 -10.86 -9.44 -5.85
C TRP A 250 -12.29 -9.75 -5.41
N ASN A 251 -13.30 -9.12 -6.03
CA ASN A 251 -14.71 -9.43 -5.77
C ASN A 251 -15.12 -10.87 -6.13
N SER A 252 -14.40 -11.55 -7.03
CA SER A 252 -14.71 -12.96 -7.33
C SER A 252 -14.27 -13.92 -6.20
N LEU A 253 -13.42 -13.48 -5.28
CA LEU A 253 -12.93 -14.31 -4.17
C LEU A 253 -13.99 -14.55 -3.08
N PHE A 254 -15.01 -13.69 -3.03
CA PHE A 254 -16.05 -13.74 -1.99
C PHE A 254 -17.44 -13.93 -2.60
N GLY A 255 -17.55 -14.73 -3.68
CA GLY A 255 -18.72 -14.91 -4.52
C GLY A 255 -20.08 -14.72 -3.83
N THR A 256 -21.04 -14.14 -4.56
CA THR A 256 -22.44 -14.03 -4.15
C THR A 256 -23.08 -15.42 -4.03
N THR A 257 -22.75 -16.15 -2.97
CA THR A 257 -23.48 -17.34 -2.58
C THR A 257 -23.60 -17.32 -1.07
N VAL A 258 -24.78 -16.86 -0.62
CA VAL A 258 -25.34 -17.30 0.65
C VAL A 258 -25.62 -18.78 0.49
N THR A 259 -24.60 -19.60 0.72
CA THR A 259 -24.78 -21.01 1.03
C THR A 259 -24.13 -21.22 2.37
N THR A 260 -24.99 -21.45 3.35
CA THR A 260 -24.69 -22.05 4.65
C THR A 260 -23.48 -22.99 4.55
N LEU A 261 -22.37 -22.62 5.17
CA LEU A 261 -21.29 -23.57 5.41
C LEU A 261 -21.70 -24.42 6.62
N PRO A 262 -21.65 -25.75 6.52
CA PRO A 262 -21.92 -26.63 7.64
C PRO A 262 -20.81 -26.46 8.69
N HIS A 263 -21.22 -26.51 9.95
CA HIS A 263 -20.33 -26.70 11.08
C HIS A 263 -19.53 -28.00 10.88
N GLU A 264 -18.20 -27.91 10.97
CA GLU A 264 -17.30 -28.81 11.72
C GLU A 264 -15.86 -28.28 11.67
#